data_AF-A0A950S9J4-F1
#
_entry.id   AF-A0A950S9J4-F1
#
_cell.length_a   1.000
_cell.length_b   1.000
_cell.length_c   1.000
_cell.angle_alpha   90.00
_cell.angle_beta   90.00
_cell.angle_gamma   90.00
#
_symmetry.space_group_name_H-M   'P 1'
#
loop_
_entity.id
_entity.type
_entity.pdbx_description
1 polymer ?
#
loop_
_entity_poly.entity_id
_entity_poly.type
_entity_poly.pdbx_seq_one_letter_code
_entity_poly.pdbx_strand_id
1 'polypeptide(L)'
;MLLAHPEAEDLARFVEGTLDDPERAAIVQHIADCDDCRILVVDAAEFVEPAKTESHSNWWMGIAAALILVAAGIGGLFVWQRRDPAAGLTAATAGLKSRLVEARLSGFPYREWHVSRGGGTDADAVADPAVLHLEVQAGEVLERTGSDAKTLHAHGLAHLLAASTATEANEIRSERSSAVALLQEAANRAPDNVAYQTDLAAALLTAGDKNSRDLALTHLEKALTIDPRNPEALFNKALALRDSNQALPLRESNPKAAIAAFQRYLAVDPSSPWADEARKKLEDLQEPP
;
A
#
# COMPACT_ATOMS: atom_id res chain seq x y z
N MET A 1 79.46 -1.89 -18.11
CA MET A 1 79.07 -1.37 -19.44
C MET A 1 78.46 -0.01 -19.18
N LEU A 2 79.04 1.06 -19.75
CA LEU A 2 78.41 2.38 -19.75
C LEU A 2 77.17 2.27 -20.63
N LEU A 3 75.98 2.15 -20.03
CA LEU A 3 74.72 2.22 -20.76
C LEU A 3 74.58 3.66 -21.27
N ALA A 4 74.37 3.81 -22.57
CA ALA A 4 74.13 5.13 -23.17
C ALA A 4 72.90 5.77 -22.53
N HIS A 5 72.96 7.08 -22.26
CA HIS A 5 71.80 7.84 -21.79
C HIS A 5 70.74 7.92 -22.91
N PRO A 6 69.44 7.90 -22.58
CA PRO A 6 68.36 8.19 -23.51
C PRO A 6 68.53 9.57 -24.15
N GLU A 7 68.08 9.71 -25.39
CA GLU A 7 68.06 10.99 -26.07
C GLU A 7 67.14 11.98 -25.32
N ALA A 8 67.49 13.27 -25.35
CA ALA A 8 66.73 14.30 -24.65
C ALA A 8 65.27 14.41 -25.14
N GLU A 9 65.03 14.09 -26.43
CA GLU A 9 63.69 14.05 -27.03
C GLU A 9 62.80 12.96 -26.41
N ASP A 10 63.37 11.78 -26.11
CA ASP A 10 62.62 10.68 -25.49
C ASP A 10 62.27 10.99 -24.03
N LEU A 11 63.16 11.67 -23.31
CA LEU A 11 62.87 12.16 -21.95
C LEU A 11 61.77 13.22 -21.95
N ALA A 12 61.73 14.11 -22.95
CA ALA A 12 60.65 15.09 -23.09
C ALA A 12 59.30 14.41 -23.38
N ARG A 13 59.26 13.49 -24.37
CA ARG A 13 58.06 12.70 -24.69
C ARG A 13 57.58 11.85 -23.51
N PHE A 14 58.52 11.35 -22.69
CA PHE A 14 58.19 10.63 -21.46
C PHE A 14 57.43 11.52 -20.47
N VAL A 15 57.92 12.74 -20.24
CA VAL A 15 57.31 13.73 -19.32
C VAL A 15 55.96 14.22 -19.85
N GLU A 16 55.83 14.45 -21.15
CA GLU A 16 54.56 14.82 -21.81
C GLU A 16 53.55 13.66 -21.86
N GLY A 17 53.99 12.44 -21.57
CA GLY A 17 53.15 11.24 -21.59
C GLY A 17 52.80 10.73 -22.98
N THR A 18 53.55 11.10 -24.02
CA THR A 18 53.30 10.76 -25.44
C THR A 18 54.07 9.52 -25.93
N LEU A 19 54.88 8.90 -25.07
CA LEU A 19 55.50 7.59 -25.34
C LEU A 19 54.47 6.46 -25.26
N ASP A 20 54.65 5.47 -26.14
CA ASP A 20 53.94 4.20 -26.05
C ASP A 20 54.44 3.35 -24.88
N ASP A 21 53.71 2.28 -24.54
CA ASP A 21 54.00 1.45 -23.37
C ASP A 21 55.42 0.84 -23.35
N PRO A 22 55.95 0.26 -24.45
CA PRO A 22 57.30 -0.30 -24.46
C PRO A 22 58.39 0.78 -24.36
N GLU A 23 58.26 1.91 -25.06
CA GLU A 23 59.23 3.02 -24.98
C GLU A 23 59.25 3.63 -23.58
N ARG A 24 58.07 3.82 -22.99
CA ARG A 24 57.90 4.33 -21.62
C ARG A 24 58.57 3.41 -20.60
N ALA A 25 58.38 2.09 -20.73
CA ALA A 25 58.98 1.12 -19.81
C ALA A 25 60.51 1.15 -19.85
N ALA A 26 61.11 1.34 -21.04
CA ALA A 26 62.55 1.46 -21.20
C ALA A 26 63.12 2.71 -20.49
N ILE A 27 62.43 3.86 -20.62
CA ILE A 27 62.81 5.09 -19.91
C ILE A 27 62.69 4.91 -18.39
N VAL A 28 61.59 4.33 -17.90
CA VAL A 28 61.38 4.04 -16.47
C VAL A 28 62.50 3.16 -15.91
N GLN A 29 62.88 2.12 -16.64
CA GLN A 29 63.96 1.24 -16.23
C GLN A 29 65.30 1.98 -16.18
N HIS A 30 65.57 2.87 -17.14
CA HIS A 30 66.81 3.65 -17.15
C HIS A 30 66.90 4.63 -15.97
N ILE A 31 65.86 5.43 -15.72
CA ILE A 31 65.86 6.45 -14.65
C ILE A 31 65.81 5.85 -13.24
N ALA A 32 65.46 4.57 -13.11
CA ALA A 32 65.58 3.84 -11.84
C ALA A 32 67.05 3.70 -11.41
N ASP A 33 67.96 3.52 -12.38
CA ASP A 33 69.38 3.23 -12.16
C ASP A 33 70.31 4.42 -12.53
N CYS A 34 69.76 5.54 -13.00
CA CYS A 34 70.52 6.71 -13.48
C CYS A 34 70.04 8.02 -12.83
N ASP A 35 70.85 8.56 -11.92
CA ASP A 35 70.53 9.77 -11.15
C ASP A 35 70.43 11.02 -12.04
N ASP A 36 71.30 11.14 -13.05
CA ASP A 36 71.35 12.32 -13.94
C ASP A 36 70.07 12.45 -14.79
N CYS A 37 69.63 11.34 -15.40
CA CYS A 37 68.39 11.35 -16.20
C CYS A 37 67.15 11.54 -15.33
N ARG A 38 67.17 11.05 -14.08
CA ARG A 38 66.08 11.26 -13.14
C ARG A 38 65.93 12.74 -12.76
N ILE A 39 67.05 13.46 -12.57
CA ILE A 39 67.01 14.90 -12.30
C ILE A 39 66.40 15.65 -13.50
N LEU A 40 66.82 15.33 -14.72
CA LEU A 40 66.29 15.97 -15.94
C LEU A 40 64.77 15.75 -16.11
N VAL A 41 64.28 14.54 -15.80
CA VAL A 41 62.83 14.23 -15.86
C VAL A 41 62.04 15.01 -14.81
N VAL A 42 62.57 15.14 -13.60
CA VAL A 42 61.92 15.91 -12.52
C VAL A 42 61.87 17.40 -12.88
N ASP A 43 62.98 17.98 -13.34
CA ASP A 43 63.03 19.38 -13.76
C ASP A 43 62.07 19.66 -14.92
N ALA A 44 62.01 18.76 -15.92
CA ALA A 44 61.11 18.91 -17.05
C ALA A 44 59.62 18.77 -16.67
N ALA A 45 59.29 17.91 -15.69
CA ALA A 45 57.92 17.70 -15.23
C ALA A 45 57.32 18.94 -14.54
N GLU A 46 58.13 19.85 -14.01
CA GLU A 46 57.65 21.12 -13.44
C GLU A 46 57.03 22.05 -14.50
N PHE A 47 57.39 21.90 -15.77
CA PHE A 47 56.92 22.78 -16.86
C PHE A 47 55.75 22.21 -17.67
N VAL A 48 55.29 20.99 -17.39
CA VAL A 48 54.18 20.36 -18.12
C VAL A 48 52.86 20.58 -17.38
N GLU A 49 51.94 21.35 -17.98
CA GLU A 49 50.58 21.48 -17.45
C GLU A 49 49.83 20.14 -17.57
N PRO A 50 49.11 19.68 -16.53
CA PRO A 50 48.40 18.42 -16.58
C PRO A 50 47.29 18.46 -17.64
N ALA A 51 47.37 17.56 -18.62
CA ALA A 51 46.34 17.40 -19.64
C ALA A 51 44.98 17.14 -18.98
N LYS A 52 44.00 18.01 -19.26
CA LYS A 52 42.62 17.89 -18.75
C LYS A 52 41.97 16.64 -19.35
N THR A 53 41.81 15.59 -18.56
CA THR A 53 40.93 14.47 -18.91
C THR A 53 39.48 14.93 -18.74
N GLU A 54 38.77 15.19 -19.85
CA GLU A 54 37.34 15.45 -19.84
C GLU A 54 36.58 14.17 -19.45
N SER A 55 36.20 14.06 -18.18
CA SER A 55 35.25 13.05 -17.70
C SER A 55 33.83 13.47 -18.11
N HIS A 56 33.34 12.96 -19.23
CA HIS A 56 31.92 13.05 -19.58
C HIS A 56 31.08 12.32 -18.52
N SER A 57 30.55 13.08 -17.57
CA SER A 57 29.62 12.59 -16.55
C SER A 57 28.34 12.09 -17.24
N ASN A 58 28.15 10.78 -17.23
CA ASN A 58 27.01 10.09 -17.83
C ASN A 58 25.71 10.30 -17.02
N TRP A 59 25.34 11.56 -16.78
CA TRP A 59 24.11 11.97 -16.10
C TRP A 59 22.86 11.35 -16.72
N TRP A 60 22.89 11.08 -18.04
CA TRP A 60 21.84 10.38 -18.77
C TRP A 60 21.62 8.93 -18.31
N MET A 61 22.64 8.23 -17.78
CA MET A 61 22.48 6.88 -17.22
C MET A 61 21.69 6.91 -15.90
N GLY A 62 21.80 7.99 -15.11
CA GLY A 62 20.99 8.18 -13.91
C GLY A 62 19.50 8.32 -14.24
N ILE A 63 19.16 9.03 -15.32
CA ILE A 63 17.78 9.18 -15.81
C ILE A 63 17.23 7.85 -16.32
N ALA A 64 18.03 7.09 -17.09
CA ALA A 64 17.62 5.78 -17.59
C ALA A 64 17.35 4.77 -16.46
N ALA A 65 18.19 4.73 -15.43
CA ALA A 65 17.99 3.86 -14.27
C ALA A 65 16.71 4.23 -13.48
N ALA A 66 16.42 5.53 -13.31
CA ALA A 66 15.20 5.99 -12.65
C ALA A 66 13.94 5.58 -13.41
N LEU A 67 13.93 5.69 -14.75
CA LEU A 67 12.79 5.28 -15.59
C LEU A 67 12.54 3.77 -15.52
N ILE A 68 13.59 2.95 -15.48
CA ILE A 68 13.45 1.49 -15.33
C ILE A 68 12.84 1.14 -13.97
N LEU A 69 13.27 1.80 -12.89
CA LEU A 69 12.70 1.57 -11.56
C LEU A 69 11.23 2.00 -11.47
N VAL A 70 10.86 3.12 -12.09
CA VAL A 70 9.46 3.56 -12.17
C VAL A 70 8.63 2.58 -13.00
N ALA A 71 9.13 2.15 -14.17
CA ALA A 71 8.45 1.17 -15.01
C ALA A 71 8.31 -0.20 -14.33
N ALA A 72 9.34 -0.65 -13.59
CA ALA A 72 9.30 -1.88 -12.81
C ALA A 72 8.34 -1.76 -11.61
N GLY A 73 8.27 -0.58 -10.96
CA GLY A 73 7.31 -0.30 -9.91
C GLY A 73 5.87 -0.32 -10.41
N ILE A 74 5.59 0.37 -11.52
CA ILE A 74 4.28 0.38 -12.18
C ILE A 74 3.91 -1.03 -12.66
N GLY A 75 4.85 -1.75 -13.29
CA GLY A 75 4.66 -3.12 -13.74
C GLY A 75 4.42 -4.10 -12.58
N GLY A 76 5.13 -3.95 -11.47
CA GLY A 76 4.92 -4.74 -10.25
C GLY A 76 3.56 -4.50 -9.62
N LEU A 77 3.13 -3.24 -9.55
CA LEU A 77 1.82 -2.84 -9.02
C LEU A 77 0.68 -3.38 -9.91
N PHE A 78 0.86 -3.31 -11.23
CA PHE A 78 -0.08 -3.87 -12.21
C PHE A 78 -0.19 -5.40 -12.14
N VAL A 79 0.93 -6.12 -11.96
CA VAL A 79 0.94 -7.58 -11.81
C VAL A 79 0.33 -8.00 -10.46
N TRP A 80 0.58 -7.24 -9.38
CA TRP A 80 0.00 -7.49 -8.07
C TRP A 80 -1.52 -7.29 -8.08
N GLN A 81 -2.01 -6.23 -8.71
CA GLN A 81 -3.44 -5.94 -8.86
C GLN A 81 -4.16 -7.01 -9.69
N ARG A 82 -3.53 -7.56 -10.75
CA ARG A 82 -4.06 -8.72 -11.48
C ARG A 82 -4.07 -10.03 -10.68
N ARG A 83 -3.30 -10.12 -9.59
CA ARG A 83 -3.25 -11.29 -8.69
C ARG A 83 -4.11 -11.13 -7.45
N ASP A 84 -4.84 -10.02 -7.28
CA ASP A 84 -5.77 -9.87 -6.17
C ASP A 84 -7.14 -10.46 -6.53
N PRO A 85 -7.59 -11.54 -5.85
CA PRO A 85 -8.91 -12.08 -6.07
C PRO A 85 -10.02 -11.08 -5.82
N ALA A 86 -9.83 -10.09 -4.94
CA ALA A 86 -10.86 -9.08 -4.65
C ALA A 86 -10.83 -7.86 -5.59
N ALA A 87 -9.86 -7.75 -6.53
CA ALA A 87 -9.70 -6.55 -7.35
C ALA A 87 -10.95 -6.16 -8.14
N GLY A 88 -11.68 -7.16 -8.67
CA GLY A 88 -12.94 -6.95 -9.38
C GLY A 88 -14.02 -6.33 -8.50
N LEU A 89 -14.15 -6.80 -7.26
CA LEU A 89 -15.08 -6.24 -6.27
C LEU A 89 -14.74 -4.79 -5.94
N THR A 90 -13.47 -4.50 -5.68
CA THR A 90 -12.99 -3.14 -5.40
C THR A 90 -13.28 -2.19 -6.56
N ALA A 91 -13.06 -2.63 -7.80
CA ALA A 91 -13.36 -1.84 -8.98
C ALA A 91 -14.88 -1.62 -9.16
N ALA A 92 -15.70 -2.66 -9.00
CA ALA A 92 -17.14 -2.57 -9.15
C ALA A 92 -17.79 -1.67 -8.08
N THR A 93 -17.33 -1.72 -6.83
CA THR A 93 -17.82 -0.83 -5.76
C THR A 93 -17.50 0.64 -6.02
N ALA A 94 -16.47 0.96 -6.82
CA ALA A 94 -16.23 2.31 -7.29
C ALA A 94 -17.34 2.81 -8.23
N GLY A 95 -18.08 1.93 -8.91
CA GLY A 95 -19.22 2.31 -9.75
C GLY A 95 -20.49 2.64 -8.96
N LEU A 96 -20.58 2.24 -7.69
CA LEU A 96 -21.78 2.42 -6.88
C LEU A 96 -22.01 3.89 -6.50
N LYS A 97 -23.28 4.27 -6.43
CA LYS A 97 -23.71 5.59 -5.91
C LYS A 97 -23.43 5.72 -4.41
N SER A 98 -23.60 4.64 -3.66
CA SER A 98 -23.41 4.56 -2.21
C SER A 98 -22.69 3.28 -1.83
N ARG A 99 -21.99 3.28 -0.69
CA ARG A 99 -21.41 2.03 -0.18
C ARG A 99 -22.49 1.14 0.43
N LEU A 100 -22.24 -0.17 0.39
CA LEU A 100 -23.18 -1.22 0.81
C LEU A 100 -23.06 -1.61 2.29
N VAL A 101 -21.97 -1.23 2.94
CA VAL A 101 -21.76 -1.42 4.37
C VAL A 101 -21.28 -0.12 5.00
N GLU A 102 -21.70 0.16 6.24
CA GLU A 102 -21.27 1.37 6.94
C GLU A 102 -19.78 1.37 7.24
N ALA A 103 -19.25 0.18 7.59
CA ALA A 103 -17.84 -0.04 7.90
C ALA A 103 -16.92 0.24 6.71
N ARG A 104 -15.70 0.66 7.02
CA ARG A 104 -14.64 0.94 6.05
C ARG A 104 -13.89 -0.35 5.73
N LEU A 105 -14.08 -0.88 4.53
CA LEU A 105 -13.41 -2.08 4.03
C LEU A 105 -12.01 -1.76 3.50
N SER A 106 -11.08 -2.69 3.69
CA SER A 106 -9.67 -2.55 3.33
C SER A 106 -9.49 -2.50 1.81
N GLY A 107 -8.91 -1.41 1.31
CA GLY A 107 -8.65 -1.21 -0.13
C GLY A 107 -9.87 -0.75 -0.94
N PHE A 108 -11.05 -0.63 -0.33
CA PHE A 108 -12.25 -0.13 -1.01
C PHE A 108 -12.30 1.40 -1.03
N PRO A 109 -12.74 2.02 -2.14
CA PRO A 109 -12.85 3.48 -2.21
C PRO A 109 -13.97 4.00 -1.30
N TYR A 110 -13.85 5.27 -0.88
CA TYR A 110 -14.96 5.94 -0.21
C TYR A 110 -16.17 6.08 -1.14
N ARG A 111 -17.34 5.76 -0.60
CA ARG A 111 -18.66 6.17 -1.11
C ARG A 111 -19.52 6.60 0.08
N GLU A 112 -20.44 7.52 -0.16
CA GLU A 112 -21.37 7.96 0.88
C GLU A 112 -22.20 6.77 1.38
N TRP A 113 -22.45 6.74 2.69
CA TRP A 113 -23.34 5.77 3.31
C TRP A 113 -24.74 6.35 3.41
N HIS A 114 -25.70 5.71 2.75
CA HIS A 114 -27.12 6.05 2.88
C HIS A 114 -27.84 4.91 3.59
N VAL A 115 -28.46 5.22 4.73
CA VAL A 115 -29.38 4.31 5.40
C VAL A 115 -30.71 4.38 4.66
N SER A 116 -31.05 3.36 3.87
CA SER A 116 -32.41 3.23 3.31
C SER A 116 -33.40 3.02 4.46
N ARG A 117 -33.99 4.13 4.92
CA ARG A 117 -34.96 4.14 6.03
C ARG A 117 -36.35 3.84 5.47
N GLY A 118 -36.67 2.56 5.34
CA GLY A 118 -38.01 2.09 5.00
C GLY A 118 -37.96 0.93 4.02
N GLY A 119 -38.66 -0.16 4.34
CA GLY A 119 -38.88 -1.32 3.49
C GLY A 119 -39.75 -1.01 2.27
N GLY A 120 -39.36 0.00 1.49
CA GLY A 120 -39.68 0.09 0.08
C GLY A 120 -38.53 -0.55 -0.67
N THR A 121 -38.82 -1.68 -1.32
CA THR A 121 -38.05 -2.10 -2.48
C THR A 121 -38.02 -0.91 -3.43
N ASP A 122 -36.93 -0.16 -3.48
CA ASP A 122 -36.63 0.58 -4.69
C ASP A 122 -36.40 -0.52 -5.73
N ALA A 123 -37.44 -0.86 -6.48
CA ALA A 123 -37.32 -1.69 -7.68
C ALA A 123 -36.26 -1.12 -8.63
N ASP A 124 -35.89 0.16 -8.43
CA ASP A 124 -34.80 0.88 -9.07
C ASP A 124 -33.38 0.47 -8.58
N ALA A 125 -33.22 -0.07 -7.36
CA ALA A 125 -31.91 -0.51 -6.85
C ALA A 125 -31.47 -1.84 -7.46
N VAL A 126 -32.40 -2.76 -7.69
CA VAL A 126 -32.18 -4.04 -8.39
C VAL A 126 -31.90 -3.84 -9.89
N ALA A 127 -32.28 -2.69 -10.44
CA ALA A 127 -32.02 -2.30 -11.82
C ALA A 127 -30.79 -1.39 -12.00
N ASP A 128 -30.06 -1.05 -10.93
CA ASP A 128 -28.86 -0.21 -11.06
C ASP A 128 -27.74 -1.01 -11.76
N PRO A 129 -27.26 -0.59 -12.95
CA PRO A 129 -26.22 -1.32 -13.67
C PRO A 129 -24.93 -1.51 -12.86
N ALA A 130 -24.64 -0.63 -11.90
CA ALA A 130 -23.47 -0.77 -11.04
C ALA A 130 -23.65 -1.90 -10.01
N VAL A 131 -24.87 -2.12 -9.51
CA VAL A 131 -25.20 -3.23 -8.61
C VAL A 131 -25.13 -4.56 -9.37
N LEU A 132 -25.72 -4.63 -10.57
CA LEU A 132 -25.62 -5.81 -11.43
C LEU A 132 -24.16 -6.15 -11.79
N HIS A 133 -23.34 -5.14 -12.09
CA HIS A 133 -21.92 -5.35 -12.35
C HIS A 133 -21.18 -5.90 -11.11
N LEU A 134 -21.50 -5.39 -9.92
CA LEU A 134 -20.94 -5.92 -8.68
C LEU A 134 -21.32 -7.37 -8.44
N GLU A 135 -22.57 -7.76 -8.69
CA GLU A 135 -23.03 -9.15 -8.55
C GLU A 135 -22.29 -10.10 -9.50
N VAL A 136 -22.03 -9.67 -10.74
CA VAL A 136 -21.18 -10.42 -11.68
C VAL A 136 -19.77 -10.58 -11.12
N GLN A 137 -19.16 -9.52 -10.59
CA GLN A 137 -17.82 -9.60 -9.99
C GLN A 137 -17.79 -10.48 -8.74
N ALA A 138 -18.86 -10.47 -7.93
CA ALA A 138 -19.00 -11.39 -6.79
C ALA A 138 -19.08 -12.85 -7.25
N GLY A 139 -19.86 -13.15 -8.29
CA GLY A 139 -19.90 -14.48 -8.91
C GLY A 139 -18.53 -14.94 -9.42
N GLU A 140 -17.82 -14.10 -10.18
CA GLU A 140 -16.48 -14.41 -10.68
C GLU A 140 -15.47 -14.68 -9.54
N VAL A 141 -15.61 -13.99 -8.41
CA VAL A 141 -14.80 -14.27 -7.21
C VAL A 141 -15.13 -15.63 -6.64
N LEU A 142 -16.41 -15.96 -6.49
CA LEU A 142 -16.88 -17.23 -5.91
C LEU A 142 -16.61 -18.45 -6.80
N GLU A 143 -16.46 -18.28 -8.11
CA GLU A 143 -16.05 -19.34 -9.04
C GLU A 143 -14.57 -19.71 -8.91
N ARG A 144 -13.75 -18.87 -8.25
CA ARG A 144 -12.32 -19.14 -8.10
C ARG A 144 -12.11 -20.36 -7.21
N THR A 145 -11.25 -21.25 -7.69
CA THR A 145 -10.82 -22.41 -6.91
C THR A 145 -9.64 -22.04 -6.02
N GLY A 146 -9.62 -22.61 -4.82
CA GLY A 146 -8.58 -22.37 -3.84
C GLY A 146 -9.15 -22.20 -2.45
N SER A 147 -8.29 -22.40 -1.45
CA SER A 147 -8.62 -22.10 -0.06
C SER A 147 -7.51 -21.32 0.62
N ASP A 148 -6.53 -20.79 -0.11
CA ASP A 148 -5.54 -19.92 0.52
C ASP A 148 -6.23 -18.69 1.15
N ALA A 149 -5.55 -18.07 2.13
CA ALA A 149 -6.14 -17.00 2.92
C ALA A 149 -6.68 -15.83 2.06
N LYS A 150 -6.04 -15.55 0.92
CA LYS A 150 -6.43 -14.46 0.03
C LYS A 150 -7.71 -14.78 -0.74
N THR A 151 -7.82 -16.00 -1.26
CA THR A 151 -9.03 -16.47 -1.93
C THR A 151 -10.22 -16.53 -0.97
N LEU A 152 -10.02 -17.04 0.24
CA LEU A 152 -11.07 -17.07 1.28
C LEU A 152 -11.52 -15.66 1.68
N HIS A 153 -10.58 -14.73 1.85
CA HIS A 153 -10.89 -13.33 2.16
C HIS A 153 -11.75 -12.70 1.05
N ALA A 154 -11.39 -12.92 -0.21
CA ALA A 154 -12.19 -12.42 -1.33
C ALA A 154 -13.57 -13.06 -1.42
N HIS A 155 -13.72 -14.37 -1.20
CA HIS A 155 -15.04 -15.01 -1.12
C HIS A 155 -15.87 -14.40 0.01
N GLY A 156 -15.26 -14.17 1.17
CA GLY A 156 -15.92 -13.53 2.30
C GLY A 156 -16.40 -12.11 2.00
N LEU A 157 -15.59 -11.31 1.30
CA LEU A 157 -16.00 -9.98 0.80
C LEU A 157 -17.12 -10.06 -0.23
N ALA A 158 -17.09 -11.04 -1.14
CA ALA A 158 -18.16 -11.25 -2.14
C ALA A 158 -19.50 -11.52 -1.45
N HIS A 159 -19.53 -12.46 -0.50
CA HIS A 159 -20.72 -12.76 0.30
C HIS A 159 -21.18 -11.57 1.15
N LEU A 160 -20.25 -10.78 1.72
CA LEU A 160 -20.62 -9.58 2.49
C LEU A 160 -21.37 -8.56 1.62
N LEU A 161 -20.87 -8.32 0.40
CA LEU A 161 -21.46 -7.36 -0.52
C LEU A 161 -22.78 -7.89 -1.11
N ALA A 162 -22.86 -9.18 -1.42
CA ALA A 162 -24.09 -9.84 -1.87
C ALA A 162 -25.20 -9.77 -0.80
N ALA A 163 -24.86 -9.94 0.49
CA ALA A 163 -25.82 -9.80 1.58
C ALA A 163 -26.49 -8.42 1.64
N SER A 164 -25.81 -7.38 1.16
CA SER A 164 -26.33 -6.00 1.14
C SER A 164 -27.17 -5.67 -0.09
N THR A 165 -27.12 -6.48 -1.15
CA THR A 165 -27.96 -6.31 -2.35
C THR A 165 -29.13 -7.29 -2.37
N ALA A 166 -29.05 -8.39 -1.61
CA ALA A 166 -30.11 -9.37 -1.48
C ALA A 166 -31.39 -8.79 -0.86
N THR A 167 -32.53 -9.24 -1.35
CA THR A 167 -33.87 -8.80 -0.89
C THR A 167 -34.52 -9.77 0.08
N GLU A 168 -34.17 -11.06 -0.01
CA GLU A 168 -34.81 -12.12 0.77
C GLU A 168 -34.12 -12.32 2.11
N ALA A 169 -34.89 -12.30 3.20
CA ALA A 169 -34.34 -12.36 4.57
C ALA A 169 -33.50 -13.63 4.85
N ASN A 170 -33.85 -14.76 4.24
CA ASN A 170 -33.09 -16.00 4.38
C ASN A 170 -31.78 -15.97 3.61
N GLU A 171 -31.77 -15.36 2.42
CA GLU A 171 -30.57 -15.17 1.61
C GLU A 171 -29.62 -14.19 2.31
N ILE A 172 -30.11 -13.03 2.75
CA ILE A 172 -29.32 -12.06 3.53
C ILE A 172 -28.64 -12.74 4.73
N ARG A 173 -29.38 -13.59 5.46
CA ARG A 173 -28.83 -14.32 6.61
C ARG A 173 -27.76 -15.33 6.19
N SER A 174 -28.01 -16.06 5.10
CA SER A 174 -27.08 -17.05 4.55
C SER A 174 -25.77 -16.38 4.11
N GLU A 175 -25.88 -15.35 3.25
CA GLU A 175 -24.75 -14.57 2.74
C GLU A 175 -23.93 -13.96 3.86
N ARG A 176 -24.57 -13.34 4.86
CA ARG A 176 -23.87 -12.80 6.02
C ARG A 176 -23.14 -13.84 6.84
N SER A 177 -23.74 -15.02 7.01
CA SER A 177 -23.11 -16.13 7.74
C SER A 177 -21.89 -16.66 6.99
N SER A 178 -22.00 -16.82 5.67
CA SER A 178 -20.88 -17.21 4.79
C SER A 178 -19.76 -16.18 4.82
N ALA A 179 -20.09 -14.89 4.76
CA ALA A 179 -19.13 -13.80 4.84
C ALA A 179 -18.28 -13.87 6.11
N VAL A 180 -18.93 -13.97 7.28
CA VAL A 180 -18.23 -14.07 8.57
C VAL A 180 -17.37 -15.34 8.63
N ALA A 181 -17.90 -16.50 8.21
CA ALA A 181 -17.17 -17.76 8.26
C ALA A 181 -15.89 -17.75 7.39
N LEU A 182 -15.99 -17.23 6.17
CA LEU A 182 -14.87 -17.18 5.23
C LEU A 182 -13.82 -16.13 5.62
N LEU A 183 -14.25 -14.95 6.07
CA LEU A 183 -13.35 -13.92 6.58
C LEU A 183 -12.65 -14.39 7.88
N GLN A 184 -13.36 -15.13 8.73
CA GLN A 184 -12.78 -15.73 9.92
C GLN A 184 -11.69 -16.75 9.56
N GLU A 185 -11.95 -17.63 8.60
CA GLU A 185 -10.96 -18.61 8.16
C GLU A 185 -9.75 -17.92 7.51
N ALA A 186 -9.95 -16.87 6.71
CA ALA A 186 -8.86 -16.08 6.15
C ALA A 186 -8.01 -15.42 7.24
N ALA A 187 -8.65 -14.79 8.24
CA ALA A 187 -8.00 -14.18 9.39
C ALA A 187 -7.32 -15.21 10.31
N ASN A 188 -7.77 -16.47 10.33
CA ASN A 188 -7.12 -17.55 11.07
C ASN A 188 -5.85 -18.04 10.35
N ARG A 189 -5.87 -18.12 9.01
CA ARG A 189 -4.72 -18.54 8.20
C ARG A 189 -3.63 -17.47 8.12
N ALA A 190 -4.00 -16.20 8.20
CA ALA A 190 -3.08 -15.07 8.24
C ALA A 190 -3.39 -14.16 9.45
N PRO A 191 -3.04 -14.59 10.68
CA PRO A 191 -3.43 -13.89 11.90
C PRO A 191 -2.88 -12.47 12.01
N ASP A 192 -1.73 -12.21 11.40
CA ASP A 192 -1.06 -10.90 11.45
C ASP A 192 -1.42 -9.99 10.27
N ASN A 193 -2.37 -10.40 9.42
CA ASN A 193 -2.85 -9.56 8.33
C ASN A 193 -3.92 -8.57 8.83
N VAL A 194 -3.52 -7.30 8.95
CA VAL A 194 -4.36 -6.19 9.43
C VAL A 194 -5.66 -6.06 8.63
N ALA A 195 -5.60 -6.19 7.29
CA ALA A 195 -6.77 -6.06 6.44
C ALA A 195 -7.79 -7.17 6.72
N TYR A 196 -7.33 -8.41 6.92
CA TYR A 196 -8.24 -9.54 7.16
C TYR A 196 -8.91 -9.44 8.52
N GLN A 197 -8.18 -9.01 9.55
CA GLN A 197 -8.78 -8.73 10.87
C GLN A 197 -9.82 -7.60 10.79
N THR A 198 -9.54 -6.56 10.00
CA THR A 198 -10.39 -5.38 9.88
C THR A 198 -11.67 -5.66 9.09
N ASP A 199 -11.57 -6.41 7.98
CA ASP A 199 -12.71 -6.75 7.14
C ASP A 199 -13.62 -7.81 7.79
N LEU A 200 -13.05 -8.75 8.55
CA LEU A 200 -13.82 -9.65 9.41
C LEU A 200 -14.65 -8.85 10.43
N ALA A 201 -14.03 -7.86 11.08
CA ALA A 201 -14.76 -7.00 12.00
C ALA A 201 -15.86 -6.21 11.29
N ALA A 202 -15.64 -5.74 10.06
CA ALA A 202 -16.67 -5.08 9.26
C ALA A 202 -17.88 -6.00 9.01
N ALA A 203 -17.65 -7.27 8.63
CA ALA A 203 -18.73 -8.25 8.44
C ALA A 203 -19.49 -8.56 9.75
N LEU A 204 -18.78 -8.64 10.87
CA LEU A 204 -19.38 -8.80 12.20
C LEU A 204 -20.24 -7.58 12.59
N LEU A 205 -19.80 -6.36 12.27
CA LEU A 205 -20.60 -5.16 12.49
C LEU A 205 -21.89 -5.14 11.64
N THR A 206 -21.83 -5.66 10.41
CA THR A 206 -23.02 -5.83 9.57
C THR A 206 -24.02 -6.84 10.14
N ALA A 207 -23.59 -7.80 10.97
CA ALA A 207 -24.50 -8.68 11.70
C ALA A 207 -25.27 -7.96 12.82
N GLY A 208 -24.64 -6.99 13.47
CA GLY A 208 -25.29 -6.01 14.35
C GLY A 208 -25.73 -6.53 15.73
N ASP A 209 -25.73 -7.85 15.96
CA ASP A 209 -26.02 -8.40 17.29
C ASP A 209 -24.89 -8.09 18.29
N LYS A 210 -25.20 -8.23 19.59
CA LYS A 210 -24.23 -7.90 20.66
C LYS A 210 -22.96 -8.75 20.56
N ASN A 211 -23.10 -10.05 20.35
CA ASN A 211 -21.95 -10.96 20.35
C ASN A 211 -21.04 -10.64 19.15
N SER A 212 -21.63 -10.37 17.98
CA SER A 212 -20.87 -9.97 16.80
C SER A 212 -20.13 -8.64 17.01
N ARG A 213 -20.73 -7.66 17.69
CA ARG A 213 -20.03 -6.39 18.03
C ARG A 213 -18.86 -6.59 18.99
N ASP A 214 -19.02 -7.44 20.01
CA ASP A 214 -17.94 -7.76 20.95
C ASP A 214 -16.78 -8.50 20.24
N LEU A 215 -17.10 -9.42 19.32
CA LEU A 215 -16.10 -10.07 18.47
C LEU A 215 -15.43 -9.09 17.51
N ALA A 216 -16.19 -8.17 16.90
CA ALA A 216 -15.63 -7.15 16.02
C ALA A 216 -14.58 -6.30 16.75
N LEU A 217 -14.87 -5.85 17.98
CA LEU A 217 -13.92 -5.11 18.81
C LEU A 217 -12.64 -5.91 19.08
N THR A 218 -12.77 -7.22 19.35
CA THR A 218 -11.61 -8.11 19.57
C THR A 218 -10.70 -8.15 18.34
N HIS A 219 -11.27 -8.31 17.14
CA HIS A 219 -10.51 -8.33 15.90
C HIS A 219 -9.88 -6.97 15.54
N LEU A 220 -10.59 -5.87 15.81
CA LEU A 220 -10.07 -4.52 15.60
C LEU A 220 -8.93 -4.20 16.57
N GLU A 221 -8.99 -4.67 17.81
CA GLU A 221 -7.89 -4.52 18.77
C GLU A 221 -6.66 -5.31 18.35
N LYS A 222 -6.85 -6.51 17.81
CA LYS A 222 -5.77 -7.27 17.20
C LYS A 222 -5.15 -6.55 16.01
N ALA A 223 -5.97 -6.03 15.08
CA ALA A 223 -5.52 -5.24 13.94
C ALA A 223 -4.69 -4.02 14.38
N LEU A 224 -5.17 -3.28 15.38
CA LEU A 224 -4.52 -2.09 15.94
C LEU A 224 -3.29 -2.39 16.80
N THR A 225 -3.13 -3.63 17.27
CA THR A 225 -1.88 -4.08 17.90
C THR A 225 -0.77 -4.23 16.86
N ILE A 226 -1.13 -4.68 15.65
CA ILE A 226 -0.19 -4.88 14.54
C ILE A 226 0.12 -3.54 13.84
N ASP A 227 -0.93 -2.76 13.53
CA ASP A 227 -0.80 -1.41 12.98
C ASP A 227 -1.66 -0.39 13.78
N PRO A 228 -1.05 0.30 14.76
CA PRO A 228 -1.73 1.28 15.60
C PRO A 228 -2.25 2.54 14.89
N ARG A 229 -1.92 2.70 13.60
CA ARG A 229 -2.32 3.82 12.75
C ARG A 229 -3.14 3.37 11.54
N ASN A 230 -3.63 2.14 11.51
CA ASN A 230 -4.50 1.69 10.43
C ASN A 230 -5.84 2.46 10.44
N PRO A 231 -6.16 3.27 9.41
CA PRO A 231 -7.34 4.12 9.44
C PRO A 231 -8.65 3.33 9.33
N GLU A 232 -8.67 2.21 8.59
CA GLU A 232 -9.82 1.32 8.48
C GLU A 232 -10.22 0.75 9.84
N ALA A 233 -9.25 0.18 10.58
CA ALA A 233 -9.48 -0.40 11.90
C ALA A 233 -9.86 0.66 12.94
N LEU A 234 -9.25 1.84 12.89
CA LEU A 234 -9.62 2.95 13.79
C LEU A 234 -11.05 3.43 13.55
N PHE A 235 -11.46 3.60 12.29
CA PHE A 235 -12.82 3.99 11.94
C PHE A 235 -13.82 2.91 12.37
N ASN A 236 -13.55 1.64 12.05
CA ASN A 236 -14.44 0.53 12.38
C ASN A 236 -14.55 0.32 13.90
N LYS A 237 -13.48 0.58 14.68
CA LYS A 237 -13.54 0.55 16.16
C LYS A 237 -14.45 1.65 16.71
N ALA A 238 -14.41 2.84 16.12
CA ALA A 238 -15.30 3.92 16.51
C ALA A 238 -16.77 3.59 16.23
N LEU A 239 -17.08 2.98 15.06
CA LEU A 239 -18.42 2.46 14.75
C LEU A 239 -18.87 1.40 15.76
N ALA A 240 -18.04 0.40 16.04
CA ALA A 240 -18.36 -0.66 16.97
C ALA A 240 -18.73 -0.13 18.37
N LEU A 241 -17.96 0.83 18.87
CA LEU A 241 -18.21 1.47 20.17
C LEU A 241 -19.46 2.34 20.15
N ARG A 242 -19.72 3.05 19.05
CA ARG A 242 -20.96 3.82 18.86
C ARG A 242 -22.17 2.89 18.89
N ASP A 243 -22.15 1.79 18.16
CA ASP A 243 -23.27 0.86 18.06
C ASP A 243 -23.49 0.15 19.40
N SER A 244 -22.42 -0.23 20.09
CA SER A 244 -22.47 -0.70 21.48
C SER A 244 -23.14 0.31 22.41
N ASN A 245 -22.81 1.59 22.29
CA ASN A 245 -23.45 2.65 23.06
C ASN A 245 -24.94 2.83 22.73
N GLN A 246 -25.29 2.85 21.43
CA GLN A 246 -26.67 3.05 20.96
C GLN A 246 -27.61 1.90 21.32
N ALA A 247 -27.08 0.68 21.48
CA ALA A 247 -27.88 -0.47 21.90
C ALA A 247 -28.19 -0.49 23.42
N LEU A 248 -27.59 0.39 24.22
CA LEU A 248 -27.85 0.47 25.66
C LEU A 248 -29.08 1.33 25.95
N PRO A 249 -29.81 1.07 27.06
CA PRO A 249 -30.82 1.99 27.56
C PRO A 249 -30.23 3.40 27.78
N LEU A 250 -30.99 4.46 27.52
CA LEU A 250 -30.51 5.85 27.61
C LEU A 250 -29.82 6.19 28.95
N ARG A 251 -30.31 5.63 30.06
CA ARG A 251 -29.74 5.83 31.41
C ARG A 251 -28.36 5.17 31.62
N GLU A 252 -28.00 4.22 30.76
CA GLU A 252 -26.75 3.46 30.78
C GLU A 252 -25.81 3.86 29.63
N SER A 253 -26.33 4.58 28.63
CA SER A 253 -25.57 5.12 27.50
C SER A 253 -24.47 6.06 27.99
N ASN A 254 -23.26 5.84 27.50
CA ASN A 254 -22.06 6.63 27.76
C ASN A 254 -21.17 6.66 26.50
N PRO A 255 -21.31 7.69 25.65
CA PRO A 255 -20.63 7.74 24.36
C PRO A 255 -19.12 8.02 24.45
N LYS A 256 -18.55 8.18 25.66
CA LYS A 256 -17.13 8.56 25.85
C LYS A 256 -16.14 7.68 25.08
N ALA A 257 -16.35 6.37 25.08
CA ALA A 257 -15.47 5.45 24.36
C ALA A 257 -15.54 5.65 22.84
N ALA A 258 -16.74 5.83 22.29
CA ALA A 258 -16.96 6.09 20.87
C ALA A 258 -16.38 7.45 20.45
N ILE A 259 -16.60 8.50 21.26
CA ILE A 259 -16.03 9.84 21.07
C ILE A 259 -14.50 9.76 21.00
N ALA A 260 -13.87 9.11 21.97
CA ALA A 260 -12.41 8.96 22.00
C ALA A 260 -11.88 8.18 20.78
N ALA A 261 -12.61 7.17 20.33
CA ALA A 261 -12.23 6.39 19.15
C ALA A 261 -12.34 7.21 17.84
N PHE A 262 -13.40 8.00 17.65
CA PHE A 262 -13.50 8.91 16.49
C PHE A 262 -12.40 9.98 16.52
N GLN A 263 -12.11 10.56 17.68
CA GLN A 263 -10.99 11.51 17.82
C GLN A 263 -9.65 10.86 17.47
N ARG A 264 -9.43 9.60 17.89
CA ARG A 264 -8.22 8.84 17.53
C ARG A 264 -8.13 8.59 16.02
N TYR A 265 -9.25 8.24 15.38
CA TYR A 265 -9.31 8.09 13.92
C TYR A 265 -8.97 9.40 13.21
N LEU A 266 -9.60 10.52 13.61
CA LEU A 266 -9.38 11.85 13.02
C LEU A 266 -7.94 12.36 13.20
N ALA A 267 -7.25 11.94 14.25
CA ALA A 267 -5.82 12.25 14.44
C ALA A 267 -4.91 11.53 13.43
N VAL A 268 -5.38 10.42 12.85
CA VAL A 268 -4.64 9.63 11.84
C VAL A 268 -5.04 10.01 10.43
N ASP A 269 -6.35 10.20 10.20
CA ASP A 269 -6.92 10.55 8.89
C ASP A 269 -7.82 11.78 9.03
N PRO A 270 -7.25 13.00 8.99
CA PRO A 270 -7.99 14.23 9.25
C PRO A 270 -8.72 14.79 8.02
N SER A 271 -8.38 14.35 6.81
CA SER A 271 -8.73 15.04 5.56
C SER A 271 -9.40 14.17 4.49
N SER A 272 -9.54 12.86 4.71
CA SER A 272 -10.28 12.03 3.75
C SER A 272 -11.79 12.29 3.83
N PRO A 273 -12.57 11.89 2.82
CA PRO A 273 -14.03 11.92 2.91
C PRO A 273 -14.59 11.08 4.08
N TRP A 274 -13.87 10.03 4.51
CA TRP A 274 -14.20 9.28 5.72
C TRP A 274 -14.05 10.14 7.00
N ALA A 275 -13.13 11.11 7.00
CA ALA A 275 -12.95 12.06 8.10
C ALA A 275 -14.15 13.01 8.26
N ASP A 276 -14.76 13.44 7.15
CA ASP A 276 -15.96 14.27 7.18
C ASP A 276 -17.13 13.51 7.82
N GLU A 277 -17.28 12.23 7.48
CA GLU A 277 -18.29 11.39 8.08
C GLU A 277 -18.02 11.11 9.57
N ALA A 278 -16.75 10.84 9.93
CA ALA A 278 -16.37 10.67 11.32
C ALA A 278 -16.64 11.92 12.17
N ARG A 279 -16.41 13.13 11.61
CA ARG A 279 -16.75 14.40 12.29
C ARG A 279 -18.25 14.52 12.51
N LYS A 280 -19.07 14.21 11.51
CA LYS A 280 -20.54 14.19 11.68
C LYS A 280 -20.99 13.23 12.77
N LYS A 281 -20.50 11.98 12.76
CA LYS A 281 -20.84 10.99 13.80
C LYS A 281 -20.34 11.41 15.20
N LEU A 282 -19.21 12.11 15.27
CA LEU A 282 -18.67 12.64 16.51
C LEU A 282 -19.55 13.78 17.06
N GLU A 283 -20.04 14.67 16.21
CA GLU A 283 -20.99 15.72 16.56
C GLU A 283 -22.29 15.10 17.09
N ASP A 284 -22.88 14.15 16.38
CA ASP A 284 -24.10 13.43 16.80
C ASP A 284 -23.94 12.76 18.19
N LEU A 285 -22.74 12.30 18.55
CA LEU A 285 -22.46 11.67 19.84
C LEU A 285 -22.25 12.68 20.99
N GLN A 286 -21.93 13.93 20.66
CA GLN A 286 -21.71 15.02 21.61
C GLN A 286 -22.97 15.81 21.89
N GLU A 287 -23.93 15.79 20.96
CA GLU A 287 -25.25 16.35 21.19
C GLU A 287 -26.01 15.57 22.27
N PRO A 288 -26.66 16.26 23.22
CA PRO A 288 -27.50 15.58 24.20
C PRO A 288 -28.72 14.94 23.51
N PRO A 289 -29.17 13.75 23.95
CA PRO A 289 -30.34 13.07 23.41
C PRO A 289 -31.65 13.81 23.69
#